data_AF-A0AAV0XV89-F1
#
_entry.id   AF-A0AAV0XV89-F1
#
_cell.length_a   1.000
_cell.length_b   1.000
_cell.length_c   1.000
_cell.angle_alpha   90.00
_cell.angle_beta   90.00
_cell.angle_gamma   90.00
#
_symmetry.space_group_name_H-M   'P 1'
#
loop_
_entity.id
_entity.type
_entity.pdbx_description
1 polymer ?
#
loop_
_entity_poly.entity_id
_entity_poly.type
_entity_poly.pdbx_seq_one_letter_code
_entity_poly.pdbx_strand_id
1 'polypeptide(L)'
;MLLSARRAQNNLDIHHGIRTELQGSNFKYCDIIKHECPVTSPWTMDIDINLKLSYLPKSETTPNIYKSELQSILEGYQDHILFFTDGSKTEAGVGAAVTFCETR
;
A
#
# COMPACT_ATOMS: atom_id res chain seq x y z
N MET A 1 10.15 12.98 -6.30
CA MET A 1 10.98 11.76 -6.19
C MET A 1 10.04 10.66 -5.72
N LEU A 2 9.83 9.58 -6.48
CA LEU A 2 8.91 8.52 -6.09
C LEU A 2 9.61 7.61 -5.05
N LEU A 3 9.15 7.64 -3.80
CA LEU A 3 9.58 6.69 -2.78
C LEU A 3 8.58 5.52 -2.78
N SER A 4 9.05 4.36 -3.23
CA SER A 4 8.28 3.12 -3.26
C SER A 4 8.80 2.20 -2.16
N ALA A 5 7.95 1.84 -1.21
CA ALA A 5 8.29 0.89 -0.15
C ALA A 5 7.60 -0.47 -0.41
N ARG A 6 8.38 -1.55 -0.45
CA ARG A 6 7.86 -2.93 -0.48
C ARG A 6 7.79 -3.50 0.94
N ARG A 7 6.63 -4.05 1.31
CA ARG A 7 6.43 -4.90 2.50
C ARG A 7 6.51 -6.37 2.08
N ALA A 8 7.44 -7.12 2.67
CA ALA A 8 7.53 -8.58 2.53
C ALA A 8 7.36 -9.25 3.90
N GLN A 9 6.42 -10.18 4.02
CA GLN A 9 6.17 -11.13 5.13
C GLN A 9 5.51 -12.37 4.48
N ASN A 10 5.74 -13.66 4.75
CA ASN A 10 6.36 -14.43 5.84
C ASN A 10 7.04 -15.70 5.27
N ASN A 11 8.09 -15.56 4.46
CA ASN A 11 8.84 -16.73 3.98
C ASN A 11 10.35 -16.45 4.10
N LEU A 12 10.97 -17.01 5.14
CA LEU A 12 12.40 -16.84 5.43
C LEU A 12 13.29 -17.35 4.28
N ASP A 13 12.85 -18.36 3.53
CA ASP A 13 13.60 -18.90 2.39
C ASP A 13 13.54 -17.97 1.14
N ILE A 14 12.44 -17.24 0.96
CA ILE A 14 12.27 -16.28 -0.14
C ILE A 14 13.17 -15.04 0.05
N HIS A 15 13.54 -14.73 1.30
CA HIS A 15 14.41 -13.61 1.63
C HIS A 15 15.81 -13.71 1.02
N HIS A 16 16.33 -14.92 0.75
CA HIS A 16 17.68 -15.08 0.20
C HIS A 16 17.74 -14.71 -1.30
N GLY A 17 16.74 -15.14 -2.08
CA GLY A 17 16.63 -14.80 -3.51
C GLY A 17 16.47 -13.30 -3.73
N ILE A 18 15.52 -12.68 -3.02
CA ILE A 18 15.23 -11.25 -3.12
C ILE A 18 16.45 -10.41 -2.73
N ARG A 19 17.20 -10.81 -1.69
CA ARG A 19 18.41 -10.09 -1.26
C ARG A 19 19.47 -10.08 -2.34
N THR A 20 19.65 -11.20 -3.05
CA THR A 20 20.64 -11.36 -4.12
C THR A 20 20.27 -10.51 -5.34
N GLU A 21 19.00 -10.49 -5.73
CA GLU A 21 18.49 -9.65 -6.82
C GLU A 21 18.59 -8.16 -6.50
N LEU A 22 18.29 -7.77 -5.27
CA LEU A 22 18.41 -6.38 -4.82
C LEU A 22 19.87 -5.91 -4.75
N GLN A 23 20.83 -6.78 -4.44
CA GLN A 23 22.27 -6.46 -4.50
C GLN A 23 22.75 -6.24 -5.94
N GLY A 24 22.15 -6.92 -6.92
CA GLY A 24 22.43 -6.71 -8.34
C GLY A 24 21.80 -5.44 -8.91
N SER A 25 20.69 -4.98 -8.32
CA SER A 25 20.13 -3.66 -8.59
C SER A 25 20.91 -2.59 -7.82
N ASN A 26 21.11 -1.40 -8.39
CA ASN A 26 21.83 -0.30 -7.72
C ASN A 26 20.96 0.36 -6.59
N PHE A 27 20.20 -0.45 -5.88
CA PHE A 27 19.18 -0.07 -4.92
C PHE A 27 19.83 0.24 -3.57
N LYS A 28 19.63 1.47 -3.09
CA LYS A 28 20.19 1.91 -1.81
C LYS A 28 19.34 1.41 -0.65
N TYR A 29 19.89 0.49 0.12
CA TYR A 29 19.26 -0.09 1.31
C TYR A 29 18.82 0.94 2.36
N CYS A 30 19.41 2.13 2.38
CA CYS A 30 19.07 3.20 3.32
C CYS A 30 17.63 3.74 3.15
N ASP A 31 17.00 3.52 1.99
CA ASP A 31 15.65 3.99 1.70
C ASP A 31 14.56 3.00 2.15
N ILE A 32 14.97 1.85 2.70
CA ILE A 32 14.05 0.86 3.26
C ILE A 32 13.63 1.30 4.67
N ILE A 33 12.35 1.64 4.83
CA ILE A 33 11.75 1.87 6.15
C ILE A 33 11.94 0.61 7.00
N LYS A 34 12.59 0.75 8.15
CA LYS A 34 12.80 -0.36 9.09
C LYS A 34 11.46 -0.88 9.59
N HIS A 35 11.31 -2.20 9.61
CA HIS A 35 10.14 -2.83 10.19
C HIS A 35 10.14 -2.64 11.71
N GLU A 36 9.26 -1.79 12.21
CA GLU A 36 8.96 -1.69 13.64
C GLU A 36 7.68 -2.47 13.93
N CYS A 37 7.73 -3.34 14.94
CA CYS A 37 6.53 -4.05 15.38
C CYS A 37 5.65 -3.05 16.13
N PRO A 38 4.40 -2.78 15.69
CA PRO A 38 3.53 -1.90 16.43
C PRO A 38 3.26 -2.49 17.82
N VAL A 39 3.36 -1.65 18.86
CA VAL A 39 3.07 -2.06 20.25
C VAL A 39 1.57 -2.31 20.45
N THR A 40 0.74 -1.61 19.68
CA THR A 40 -0.72 -1.75 19.69
C THR A 40 -1.18 -2.76 18.66
N SER A 41 -2.09 -3.63 19.08
CA SER A 41 -2.71 -4.56 18.15
C SER A 41 -3.57 -3.81 17.11
N PRO A 42 -3.58 -4.21 15.83
CA PRO A 42 -4.37 -3.53 14.82
C PRO A 42 -5.87 -3.46 15.13
N TRP A 43 -6.42 -4.47 15.82
CA TRP A 43 -7.84 -4.54 16.19
C TRP A 43 -8.23 -3.60 17.34
N THR A 44 -7.28 -2.96 18.01
CA THR A 44 -7.56 -1.94 19.04
C THR A 44 -7.42 -0.51 18.51
N MET A 45 -7.06 -0.35 17.24
CA MET A 45 -6.95 0.96 16.61
C MET A 45 -8.35 1.46 16.25
N ASP A 46 -8.65 2.70 16.64
CA ASP A 46 -9.84 3.41 16.15
C ASP A 46 -9.51 3.98 14.77
N ILE A 47 -10.01 3.30 13.72
CA ILE A 47 -9.73 3.63 12.32
C ILE A 47 -11.04 4.10 11.71
N ASP A 48 -11.05 5.33 11.20
CA ASP A 48 -12.15 5.81 10.37
C ASP A 48 -12.09 5.13 8.99
N ILE A 49 -13.09 4.30 8.68
CA ILE A 49 -13.15 3.51 7.45
C ILE A 49 -14.30 4.01 6.58
N ASN A 50 -13.96 4.62 5.46
CA ASN A 50 -14.94 5.02 4.45
C ASN A 50 -15.19 3.88 3.44
N LEU A 51 -16.38 3.28 3.51
CA LEU A 51 -16.80 2.17 2.63
C LEU A 51 -17.61 2.59 1.40
N LYS A 52 -17.76 3.90 1.11
CA LYS A 52 -18.65 4.40 0.03
C LYS A 52 -18.41 3.71 -1.32
N LEU A 53 -17.15 3.56 -1.72
CA LEU A 53 -16.79 2.94 -3.01
C LEU A 53 -17.13 1.43 -3.06
N SER A 54 -17.19 0.75 -1.92
CA SER A 54 -17.48 -0.70 -1.87
C SER A 54 -18.94 -1.02 -2.22
N TYR A 55 -19.84 -0.04 -2.09
CA TYR A 55 -21.25 -0.21 -2.44
C TYR A 55 -21.51 -0.11 -3.96
N LEU A 56 -20.49 0.24 -4.75
CA LEU A 56 -20.57 0.32 -6.21
C LEU A 56 -20.17 -1.03 -6.82
N PRO A 57 -21.09 -1.79 -7.45
CA PRO A 57 -20.76 -3.08 -8.04
C PRO A 57 -19.87 -2.92 -9.26
N LYS A 58 -18.73 -3.64 -9.29
CA LYS A 58 -17.75 -3.54 -10.38
C LYS A 58 -18.31 -3.95 -11.75
N SER A 59 -19.28 -4.86 -11.77
CA SER A 59 -19.97 -5.31 -12.99
C SER A 59 -20.88 -4.25 -13.61
N GLU A 60 -21.34 -3.29 -12.81
CA GLU A 60 -22.39 -2.32 -13.19
C GLU A 60 -21.87 -0.88 -13.17
N THR A 61 -20.71 -0.65 -12.57
CA THR A 61 -20.15 0.69 -12.36
C THR A 61 -19.05 0.97 -13.37
N THR A 62 -19.21 2.05 -14.14
CA THR A 62 -18.17 2.48 -15.08
C THR A 62 -16.96 3.05 -14.34
N PRO A 63 -15.74 2.95 -14.91
CA PRO A 63 -14.53 3.48 -14.29
C PRO A 63 -14.59 4.97 -13.94
N ASN A 64 -15.34 5.78 -14.70
CA ASN A 64 -15.46 7.21 -14.46
C ASN A 64 -16.23 7.54 -13.18
N ILE A 65 -17.20 6.71 -12.80
CA ILE A 65 -17.95 6.88 -11.55
C ILE A 65 -17.01 6.67 -10.36
N TYR A 66 -16.21 5.60 -10.37
CA TYR A 66 -15.21 5.37 -9.31
C TYR A 66 -14.23 6.54 -9.18
N LYS A 67 -13.76 7.10 -10.30
CA LYS A 67 -12.85 8.26 -10.28
C LYS A 67 -13.49 9.49 -9.65
N SER A 68 -14.74 9.79 -10.03
CA SER A 68 -15.49 10.92 -9.51
C SER A 68 -15.74 10.79 -8.00
N GLU A 69 -16.19 9.62 -7.56
CA GLU A 69 -16.46 9.35 -6.14
C GLU A 69 -15.18 9.38 -5.30
N LEU A 70 -14.08 8.79 -5.82
CA LEU A 70 -12.77 8.88 -5.16
C LEU A 70 -12.31 10.33 -5.02
N GLN A 71 -12.46 11.15 -6.07
CA GLN A 71 -12.10 12.56 -6.02
C GLN A 71 -12.90 13.31 -4.95
N SER A 72 -14.22 13.10 -4.89
CA SER A 72 -15.07 13.71 -3.86
C SER A 72 -14.69 13.29 -2.44
N ILE A 73 -14.26 12.04 -2.25
CA ILE A 73 -13.72 11.59 -0.96
C ILE A 73 -12.44 12.35 -0.65
N LEU A 74 -11.49 12.41 -1.58
CA LEU A 74 -10.19 13.07 -1.38
C LEU A 74 -10.31 14.56 -1.09
N GLU A 75 -11.34 15.23 -1.61
CA GLU A 75 -11.65 16.64 -1.30
C GLU A 75 -11.87 16.89 0.21
N GLY A 76 -12.34 15.89 0.97
CA GLY A 76 -12.50 15.97 2.42
C GLY A 76 -11.23 15.74 3.24
N TYR A 77 -10.12 15.31 2.62
CA TYR A 77 -8.88 14.89 3.31
C TYR A 77 -7.64 15.62 2.80
N GLN A 78 -7.78 16.88 2.36
CA GLN A 78 -6.66 17.66 1.79
C GLN A 78 -5.47 17.85 2.77
N ASP A 79 -5.74 17.89 4.07
CA ASP A 79 -4.71 18.05 5.10
C ASP A 79 -4.04 16.72 5.52
N HIS A 80 -4.30 15.63 4.80
CA HIS A 80 -3.78 14.30 5.11
C HIS A 80 -2.72 13.83 4.12
N ILE A 81 -1.83 12.96 4.59
CA ILE A 81 -0.83 12.32 3.73
C ILE A 81 -1.49 11.15 3.00
N LEU A 82 -1.48 11.19 1.67
CA LEU A 82 -2.09 10.18 0.84
C LEU A 82 -1.13 9.02 0.54
N PHE A 83 -1.53 7.82 0.96
CA PHE A 83 -0.85 6.58 0.64
C PHE A 83 -1.73 5.69 -0.21
N PHE A 84 -1.18 5.15 -1.30
CA PHE A 84 -1.84 4.10 -2.07
C PHE A 84 -1.15 2.78 -1.78
N THR A 85 -1.93 1.77 -1.43
CA THR A 85 -1.42 0.43 -1.14
C THR A 85 -1.96 -0.54 -2.18
N ASP A 86 -1.08 -1.34 -2.77
CA ASP A 86 -1.47 -2.48 -3.60
C ASP A 86 -1.08 -3.78 -2.89
N GLY A 87 -2.00 -4.75 -2.92
CA GLY A 87 -1.83 -6.06 -2.31
C GLY A 87 -1.91 -7.15 -3.38
N SER A 88 -0.87 -7.97 -3.47
CA SER A 88 -0.85 -9.14 -4.35
C SER A 88 -0.83 -10.41 -3.53
N LYS A 89 -1.69 -11.36 -3.88
CA LYS A 89 -1.74 -12.69 -3.26
C LYS A 89 -1.60 -13.75 -4.33
N THR A 90 -0.72 -14.71 -4.09
CA THR A 90 -0.53 -15.93 -4.86
C THR A 90 -0.55 -17.13 -3.93
N GLU A 91 -0.58 -18.34 -4.47
CA GLU A 91 -0.40 -19.57 -3.69
C GLU A 91 0.96 -19.62 -2.96
N ALA A 92 1.98 -18.96 -3.50
CA ALA A 92 3.34 -18.91 -2.93
C ALA A 92 3.50 -17.87 -1.81
N GLY A 93 2.53 -16.97 -1.63
CA GLY A 93 2.58 -15.96 -0.58
C GLY A 93 1.83 -14.66 -0.91
N VAL A 94 1.96 -13.70 0.00
CA VAL A 94 1.35 -12.37 -0.07
C VAL A 94 2.45 -11.31 -0.13
N GLY A 95 2.26 -10.31 -0.98
CA GLY A 95 3.11 -9.13 -1.05
C GLY A 95 2.27 -7.86 -0.99
N ALA A 96 2.83 -6.80 -0.42
CA ALA A 96 2.20 -5.47 -0.43
C ALA A 96 3.20 -4.40 -0.86
N ALA A 97 2.74 -3.45 -1.65
CA ALA A 97 3.48 -2.27 -2.05
C ALA A 97 2.73 -1.03 -1.55
N VAL A 98 3.49 -0.03 -1.07
CA VAL A 98 2.94 1.28 -0.73
C VAL A 98 3.65 2.31 -1.58
N THR A 99 2.88 3.14 -2.27
CA THR A 99 3.38 4.31 -2.97
C THR A 99 2.90 5.57 -2.27
N PHE A 100 3.83 6.49 -2.09
CA PHE A 100 3.55 7.83 -1.60
C PHE A 100 3.58 8.79 -2.80
N CYS A 101 2.51 9.55 -2.99
CA CYS A 101 2.44 10.60 -4.00
C CYS A 101 2.51 11.95 -3.29
N GLU A 102 3.67 12.61 -3.36
CA GLU A 102 3.84 13.95 -2.81
C GLU A 102 3.07 14.94 -3.71
N THR A 103 1.84 15.29 -3.30
CA THR A 103 1.09 16.39 -3.91
C THR A 103 1.77 17.70 -3.51
N ARG A 104 2.44 18.34 -4.48
CA ARG A 104 3.01 19.69 -4.38
C ARG A 104 1.96 20.77 -4.56
#